data_AF-A0A2S5SZT5-F1
#
_entry.id   AF-A0A2S5SZT5-F1
#
_cell.length_a   1.000
_cell.length_b   1.000
_cell.length_c   1.000
_cell.angle_alpha   90.00
_cell.angle_beta   90.00
_cell.angle_gamma   90.00
#
_symmetry.space_group_name_H-M   'P 1'
#
loop_
_entity.id
_entity.type
_entity.pdbx_description
1 polymer ?
#
loop_
_entity_poly.entity_id
_entity_poly.type
_entity_poly.pdbx_seq_one_letter_code
_entity_poly.pdbx_strand_id
1 'polypeptide(L)' 'MSTTIFQQSQGWQLDVRIGQTPYGHHLVISSFVPSARRPERQVKFSGTFSTDELRRLRDAINQALEAV' A
#
# COMPACT_ATOMS: atom_id res chain seq x y z
N MET A 1 -0.26 -11.05 7.95
CA MET A 1 0.13 -9.92 7.08
C MET A 1 -0.70 -10.04 5.81
N SER A 2 -1.58 -9.09 5.52
CA SER A 2 -2.44 -9.14 4.31
C SER A 2 -1.79 -8.34 3.17
N THR A 3 -1.93 -8.81 1.93
CA THR A 3 -1.45 -8.13 0.73
C THR A 3 -2.62 -7.83 -0.18
N THR A 4 -2.75 -6.59 -0.63
CA THR A 4 -3.83 -6.14 -1.53
C THR A 4 -3.25 -5.36 -2.70
N ILE A 5 -3.56 -5.79 -3.92
CA ILE A 5 -3.23 -5.02 -5.13
C ILE A 5 -4.33 -3.99 -5.33
N PHE A 6 -3.97 -2.71 -5.35
CA PHE A 6 -4.94 -1.62 -5.50
C PHE A 6 -4.77 -0.83 -6.80
N GLN A 7 -3.69 -1.09 -7.56
CA GLN A 7 -3.50 -0.56 -8.91
C GLN A 7 -2.82 -1.62 -9.77
N GLN A 8 -3.37 -1.87 -10.96
CA GLN A 8 -2.80 -2.81 -11.94
C GLN A 8 -3.03 -2.31 -13.37
N SER A 9 -1.98 -2.42 -14.18
CA SER A 9 -1.96 -2.15 -15.62
C SER A 9 -1.16 -3.25 -16.34
N GLN A 10 -1.08 -3.20 -17.67
CA GLN A 10 -0.39 -4.23 -18.47
C GLN A 10 1.09 -4.43 -18.12
N GLY A 11 1.78 -3.42 -17.59
CA GLY A 11 3.20 -3.48 -17.27
C GLY A 11 3.58 -3.13 -15.83
N TRP A 12 2.61 -2.85 -14.97
CA TRP A 12 2.87 -2.33 -13.62
C TRP A 12 1.74 -2.66 -12.65
N GLN A 13 2.11 -3.08 -11.45
CA GLN A 13 1.23 -3.27 -10.29
C GLN A 13 1.71 -2.47 -9.07
N LEU A 14 0.78 -1.97 -8.26
CA LEU A 14 1.03 -1.52 -6.89
C LEU A 14 0.26 -2.39 -5.91
N ASP A 15 0.98 -2.88 -4.91
CA ASP A 15 0.43 -3.59 -3.77
C ASP A 15 0.69 -2.84 -2.48
N VAL A 16 -0.26 -2.97 -1.54
CA VAL A 16 -0.08 -2.59 -0.15
C VAL A 16 -0.04 -3.84 0.71
N ARG A 17 0.91 -3.86 1.66
CA ARG A 17 1.04 -4.89 2.67
C ARG A 17 0.90 -4.25 4.04
N ILE A 18 -0.02 -4.78 4.85
CA ILE A 18 -0.24 -4.29 6.20
C ILE A 18 -0.06 -5.45 7.19
N GLY A 19 0.81 -5.23 8.17
CA GLY A 19 1.11 -6.16 9.25
C GLY A 19 1.00 -5.48 10.60
N GLN A 20 0.61 -6.25 11.62
CA GLN A 20 0.69 -5.79 13.00
C GLN A 20 2.11 -5.92 13.53
N THR A 21 2.51 -4.97 14.36
CA THR A 21 3.78 -4.89 15.07
C THR A 21 3.53 -4.43 16.51
N PRO A 22 4.47 -4.60 17.45
CA PRO A 22 4.32 -4.11 18.82
C PRO A 22 4.08 -2.60 18.93
N TYR A 23 4.46 -1.83 17.90
CA TYR A 23 4.38 -0.37 17.86
C TYR A 23 3.23 0.15 16.99
N GLY A 24 2.35 -0.73 16.52
CA GLY A 24 1.24 -0.37 15.63
C GLY A 24 1.21 -1.23 14.36
N HIS A 25 0.91 -0.62 13.23
CA HIS A 25 0.71 -1.30 11.95
C HIS A 25 1.80 -0.89 10.97
N HIS A 26 2.56 -1.87 10.51
CA HIS A 26 3.55 -1.67 9.47
C HIS A 26 2.89 -1.75 8.09
N LEU A 27 2.87 -0.64 7.38
CA LEU A 27 2.31 -0.50 6.04
C LEU A 27 3.45 -0.34 5.05
N VAL A 28 3.44 -1.16 4.00
CA VAL A 28 4.42 -1.13 2.92
C VAL A 28 3.69 -1.06 1.59
N ILE A 29 3.99 -0.06 0.77
CA ILE A 29 3.54 0.02 -0.61
C ILE A 29 4.70 -0.39 -1.49
N SER A 30 4.47 -1.38 -2.34
CA SER A 30 5.46 -1.89 -3.28
C SER A 30 4.95 -1.78 -4.70
N SER A 31 5.83 -1.45 -5.64
CA SER A 31 5.57 -1.57 -7.06
C SER A 31 6.21 -2.82 -7.63
N PHE A 32 5.58 -3.40 -8.64
CA PHE A 32 6.13 -4.51 -9.40
C PHE A 32 5.98 -4.23 -10.90
N VAL A 33 7.06 -4.43 -11.66
CA VAL A 33 7.11 -4.25 -13.12
C VAL A 33 7.46 -5.61 -13.74
N PRO A 34 6.48 -6.39 -14.22
CA PRO A 34 6.70 -7.75 -14.73
C PRO A 34 7.62 -7.80 -15.96
N SER A 35 7.61 -6.73 -16.78
CA SER A 35 8.40 -6.64 -18.02
C SER A 35 9.85 -6.18 -17.80
N ALA A 36 10.25 -5.87 -16.57
CA ALA A 36 11.60 -5.44 -16.28
C ALA A 36 12.61 -6.56 -16.56
N ARG A 37 13.85 -6.19 -16.91
CA ARG A 37 14.95 -7.16 -17.12
C ARG A 37 15.18 -8.07 -15.90
N ARG A 38 14.86 -7.58 -14.70
CA ARG A 38 14.79 -8.33 -13.45
C ARG A 38 13.52 -7.91 -12.70
N PRO A 39 12.41 -8.65 -12.81
CA PRO A 39 11.16 -8.32 -12.14
C PRO A 39 11.31 -8.47 -10.63
N GLU A 40 11.28 -7.37 -9.91
CA GLU A 40 11.42 -7.34 -8.45
C GLU A 40 10.42 -6.35 -7.85
N ARG A 41 9.99 -6.63 -6.61
CA ARG A 41 9.15 -5.69 -5.86
C ARG A 41 10.03 -4.58 -5.32
N GLN A 42 9.72 -3.35 -5.70
CA GLN A 42 10.38 -2.16 -5.19
C GLN A 42 9.49 -1.48 -4.16
N VAL A 43 9.98 -1.33 -2.94
CA VAL A 43 9.30 -0.55 -1.91
C VAL A 43 9.28 0.91 -2.35
N LYS A 44 8.08 1.48 -2.46
CA LYS A 44 7.87 2.91 -2.75
C LYS A 44 7.60 3.69 -1.49
N PHE A 45 6.97 3.05 -0.52
CA PHE A 45 6.68 3.64 0.77
C PHE A 45 6.68 2.56 1.85
N SER A 46 7.19 2.90 3.02
CA SER A 46 7.14 2.06 4.21
C SER A 46 7.02 2.94 5.44
N GLY A 47 6.14 2.57 6.36
CA GLY A 47 5.92 3.31 7.59
C GLY A 47 5.22 2.46 8.65
N THR A 48 5.38 2.84 9.91
CA THR A 48 4.64 2.26 11.03
C THR A 48 3.64 3.30 11.51
N PHE A 49 2.38 2.91 11.57
CA PHE A 49 1.26 3.77 11.92
C PHE A 49 0.52 3.25 13.14
N SER A 50 0.10 4.15 14.02
CA SER A 50 -0.91 3.85 15.02
C SER A 50 -2.27 3.55 14.37
N THR A 51 -3.18 2.96 15.15
CA THR A 51 -4.56 2.71 14.70
C THR A 51 -5.28 4.02 14.32
N ASP A 52 -5.05 5.11 15.05
CA ASP A 52 -5.68 6.40 14.78
C ASP A 52 -5.16 7.03 13.47
N GLU A 53 -3.87 6.89 13.17
CA GLU A 53 -3.30 7.34 11.89
C GLU A 53 -3.84 6.54 10.72
N LEU A 54 -4.01 5.22 10.85
CA LEU A 54 -4.67 4.41 9.82
C LEU A 54 -6.14 4.81 9.60
N ARG A 55 -6.86 5.18 10.67
CA ARG A 55 -8.22 5.71 10.55
C ARG A 55 -8.23 7.02 9.76
N ARG A 56 -7.32 7.95 10.05
CA ARG A 56 -7.17 9.21 9.28
C ARG A 56 -6.83 8.96 7.81
N LEU A 57 -5.94 8.01 7.54
CA LEU A 57 -5.61 7.63 6.16
C LEU A 57 -6.83 7.09 5.41
N ARG A 58 -7.61 6.21 6.05
CA ARG A 58 -8.88 5.71 5.50
C ARG A 58 -9.85 6.84 5.23
N ASP A 59 -10.04 7.76 6.17
CA ASP A 59 -11.00 8.85 6.03
C ASP A 59 -10.60 9.80 4.88
N ALA A 60 -9.31 10.05 4.66
CA ALA A 60 -8.82 10.80 3.50
C ALA A 60 -9.10 10.10 2.16
N ILE A 61 -8.96 8.76 2.10
CA ILE A 61 -9.31 7.97 0.91
C ILE A 61 -10.82 8.03 0.68
N ASN A 62 -11.62 7.83 1.73
CA ASN A 62 -13.09 7.89 1.64
C ASN A 62 -13.57 9.25 1.14
N GLN A 63 -12.97 10.35 1.62
CA GLN A 63 -13.29 11.69 1.14
C GLN A 63 -13.04 11.84 -0.36
N ALA A 64 -11.96 11.26 -0.89
CA ALA A 64 -11.71 11.28 -2.33
C ALA A 64 -12.72 10.42 -3.12
N LEU A 65 -13.23 9.34 -2.52
CA LEU A 65 -14.25 8.47 -3.12
C LEU A 65 -15.65 9.11 -3.11
N GLU A 66 -15.96 9.91 -2.10
CA GLU A 66 -17.24 10.64 -1.97
C GLU A 66 -17.33 11.89 -2.87
N ALA A 67 -16.18 12.41 -3.33
CA ALA A 67 -16.10 13.56 -4.22
C ALA A 67 -16.37 13.24 -5.71
N VAL A 68 -16.72 11.99 -6.02
CA VAL A 68 -16.97 11.45 -7.37
C VAL A 68 -18.46 11.31 -7.65
#